data_AF-A0A3D4ZJ53-F1
#
_entry.id   AF-A0A3D4ZJ53-F1
#
_cell.length_a   1.000
_cell.length_b   1.000
_cell.length_c   1.000
_cell.angle_alpha   90.00
_cell.angle_beta   90.00
_cell.angle_gamma   90.00
#
_symmetry.space_group_name_H-M   'P 1'
#
loop_
_entity.id
_entity.type
_entity.pdbx_description
1 polymer ?
#
loop_
_entity_poly.entity_id
_entity_poly.type
_entity_poly.pdbx_seq_one_letter_code
_entity_poly.pdbx_strand_id
1 'polypeptide(L)'
;MYYSLTYQSQQRLFTTADEAWHQLRAGQVWMEMHDCILIDYLLVPHSMQCVIHGRLKLGASKFLNICPLTNEQLLTLLGELGKLGKEYPFCGTYELYHASKCFAELGKAGYHYPPYPLSVILQAKRERSEAGLPAIGNDEIA
;
A
#
# COMPACT_ATOMS: atom_id res chain seq x y z
N MET A 1 -4.39 1.62 -15.96
CA MET A 1 -4.47 0.19 -15.59
C MET A 1 -3.97 0.04 -14.17
N TYR A 2 -4.51 -0.92 -13.41
CA TYR A 2 -4.06 -1.19 -12.05
C TYR A 2 -3.01 -2.28 -12.02
N TYR A 3 -2.02 -2.10 -11.16
CA TYR A 3 -0.99 -3.10 -10.89
C TYR A 3 -0.80 -3.29 -9.39
N SER A 4 -0.57 -4.54 -9.00
CA SER A 4 0.03 -4.90 -7.72
C SER A 4 1.54 -4.85 -7.88
N LEU A 5 2.19 -4.18 -6.94
CA LEU A 5 3.63 -4.08 -6.88
C LEU A 5 4.08 -4.53 -5.49
N THR A 6 4.84 -5.63 -5.46
CA THR A 6 5.33 -6.22 -4.21
C THR A 6 6.85 -6.26 -4.26
N TYR A 7 7.46 -5.48 -3.39
CA TYR A 7 8.88 -5.53 -3.10
C TYR A 7 9.11 -6.34 -1.83
N GLN A 8 10.06 -7.28 -1.87
CA GLN A 8 10.45 -8.11 -0.74
C GLN A 8 11.97 -8.13 -0.61
N SER A 9 12.46 -7.97 0.62
CA SER A 9 13.88 -7.99 0.94
C SER A 9 14.16 -8.90 2.13
N GLN A 10 15.30 -9.58 2.09
CA GLN A 10 15.82 -10.32 3.25
C GLN A 10 16.34 -9.37 4.33
N GLN A 11 16.75 -8.15 3.93
CA GLN A 11 17.17 -7.11 4.86
C GLN A 11 15.98 -6.23 5.24
N ARG A 12 16.04 -5.62 6.43
CA ARG A 12 15.05 -4.63 6.83
C ARG A 12 15.15 -3.41 5.91
N LEU A 13 14.02 -2.98 5.37
CA LEU A 13 13.83 -1.77 4.58
C LEU A 13 13.96 -0.51 5.43
N PHE A 14 13.59 -0.62 6.71
CA PHE A 14 13.69 0.43 7.71
C PHE A 14 13.74 -0.20 9.11
N THR A 15 14.32 0.55 10.04
CA THR A 15 14.37 0.27 11.48
C THR A 15 13.70 1.37 12.28
N THR A 16 13.64 2.59 11.74
CA THR A 16 13.00 3.76 12.35
C THR A 16 11.83 4.27 11.51
N ALA A 17 10.95 5.04 12.15
CA ALA A 17 9.85 5.70 11.45
C ALA A 17 10.34 6.68 10.38
N ASP A 18 11.42 7.42 10.65
CA ASP A 18 12.00 8.34 9.69
C ASP A 18 12.54 7.63 8.46
N GLU A 19 13.22 6.49 8.63
CA GLU A 19 13.64 5.65 7.51
C GLU A 19 12.44 5.16 6.70
N ALA A 20 11.37 4.70 7.35
CA ALA A 20 10.15 4.26 6.68
C ALA A 20 9.55 5.38 5.82
N TRP A 21 9.50 6.61 6.34
CA TRP A 21 9.01 7.76 5.58
C TRP A 21 9.89 8.12 4.38
N HIS A 22 11.22 8.03 4.53
CA HIS A 22 12.13 8.23 3.41
C HIS A 22 11.94 7.17 2.32
N GLN A 23 11.74 5.91 2.70
CA GLN A 23 11.45 4.83 1.75
C GLN A 23 10.13 5.06 1.01
N LEU A 24 9.06 5.45 1.71
CA LEU A 24 7.77 5.77 1.09
C LEU A 24 7.89 6.91 0.09
N ARG A 25 8.61 7.98 0.47
CA ARG A 25 8.84 9.13 -0.41
C ARG A 25 9.65 8.75 -1.65
N ALA A 26 10.71 7.97 -1.49
CA ALA A 26 11.50 7.48 -2.61
C ALA A 26 10.66 6.61 -3.56
N GLY A 27 9.84 5.72 -3.01
CA GLY A 27 8.90 4.90 -3.78
C GLY A 27 7.88 5.73 -4.56
N GLN A 28 7.29 6.76 -3.93
CA GLN A 28 6.35 7.65 -4.60
C GLN A 28 7.00 8.38 -5.78
N VAL A 29 8.16 9.02 -5.56
CA VAL A 29 8.90 9.71 -6.63
C VAL A 29 9.23 8.75 -7.78
N TRP A 30 9.63 7.52 -7.45
CA TRP A 30 9.89 6.50 -8.46
C TRP A 30 8.66 6.16 -9.29
N MET A 31 7.48 6.05 -8.68
CA MET A 31 6.22 5.79 -9.39
C MET A 31 5.86 6.97 -10.31
N GLU A 32 6.00 8.20 -9.82
CA GLU A 32 5.73 9.42 -10.59
C GLU A 32 6.62 9.51 -11.84
N MET A 33 7.91 9.18 -11.73
CA MET A 33 8.84 9.11 -12.87
C MET A 33 8.42 8.07 -13.95
N HIS A 34 7.55 7.11 -13.60
CA HIS A 34 7.05 6.07 -14.49
C HIS A 34 5.57 6.26 -14.85
N ASP A 35 5.06 7.50 -14.80
CA ASP A 35 3.66 7.84 -15.10
C ASP A 35 2.67 6.98 -14.31
N CYS A 36 3.02 6.67 -13.06
CA CYS A 36 2.23 5.86 -12.15
C CYS A 36 1.91 6.64 -10.89
N ILE A 37 0.74 6.35 -10.34
CA ILE A 37 0.19 6.96 -9.15
C ILE A 37 0.09 5.90 -8.06
N LEU A 38 0.50 6.24 -6.84
CA LEU A 38 0.29 5.39 -5.67
C LEU A 38 -1.16 5.49 -5.18
N ILE A 39 -1.92 4.41 -5.31
CA ILE A 39 -3.32 4.38 -4.90
C ILE A 39 -3.41 4.01 -3.43
N ASP A 40 -2.71 2.94 -3.02
CA ASP A 40 -2.73 2.45 -1.65
C ASP A 40 -1.45 1.62 -1.39
N TYR A 41 -1.08 1.46 -0.13
CA TYR A 41 0.13 0.74 0.26
C TYR A 41 0.07 0.13 1.65
N LEU A 42 0.99 -0.81 1.87
CA LEU A 42 1.39 -1.33 3.16
C LEU A 42 2.90 -1.54 3.14
N LEU A 43 3.61 -0.81 3.99
CA LEU A 43 5.05 -0.94 4.17
C LEU A 43 5.31 -1.59 5.53
N VAL A 44 5.96 -2.75 5.54
CA VAL A 44 6.41 -3.47 6.73
C VAL A 44 7.93 -3.66 6.66
N PRO A 45 8.63 -4.00 7.77
CA PRO A 45 10.10 -3.98 7.80
C PRO A 45 10.80 -4.73 6.67
N HIS A 46 10.21 -5.78 6.10
CA HIS A 46 10.84 -6.58 5.03
C HIS A 46 10.10 -6.53 3.68
N SER A 47 9.03 -5.75 3.56
CA SER A 47 8.22 -5.74 2.34
C SER A 47 7.46 -4.43 2.16
N MET A 48 7.34 -4.02 0.90
CA MET A 48 6.42 -2.96 0.50
C MET A 48 5.44 -3.54 -0.51
N GLN A 49 4.15 -3.43 -0.21
CA GLN A 49 3.05 -3.82 -1.09
C GLN A 49 2.27 -2.58 -1.49
N CYS A 50 2.02 -2.42 -2.78
CA CYS A 50 1.35 -1.24 -3.31
C CYS A 50 0.31 -1.63 -4.36
N VAL A 51 -0.75 -0.83 -4.43
CA VAL A 51 -1.59 -0.71 -5.61
C VAL A 51 -1.17 0.58 -6.32
N ILE A 52 -0.83 0.47 -7.60
CA ILE A 52 -0.52 1.63 -8.44
C ILE A 52 -1.46 1.69 -9.64
N HIS A 53 -1.70 2.91 -10.12
CA HIS A 53 -2.46 3.16 -11.34
C HIS A 53 -1.61 3.95 -12.34
N GLY A 54 -1.50 3.45 -13.58
CA GLY A 54 -0.74 4.17 -14.60
C GLY A 54 -0.43 3.33 -15.83
N ARG A 55 0.68 3.68 -16.49
CA ARG A 55 1.26 2.96 -17.63
C ARG A 55 2.67 2.50 -17.29
N LEU A 56 2.75 1.44 -16.48
CA LEU A 56 4.03 0.90 -16.04
C LEU A 56 4.74 0.19 -17.20
N LYS A 57 5.95 0.64 -17.54
CA LYS A 57 6.79 0.06 -18.61
C LYS A 57 8.00 -0.71 -18.06
N LEU A 58 7.84 -1.33 -16.90
CA LEU A 58 8.91 -2.03 -16.21
C LEU A 58 8.65 -3.53 -16.15
N GLY A 59 9.73 -4.30 -16.29
CA GLY A 59 9.71 -5.74 -16.05
C GLY A 59 9.89 -6.06 -14.56
N ALA A 60 9.38 -7.23 -14.16
CA ALA A 60 9.65 -7.78 -12.85
C ALA A 60 11.16 -8.04 -12.65
N SER A 61 11.61 -7.99 -11.40
CA SER A 61 12.96 -8.39 -11.01
C SER A 61 12.90 -9.44 -9.89
N LYS A 62 14.05 -9.98 -9.49
CA LYS A 62 14.13 -10.98 -8.41
C LYS A 62 13.43 -10.56 -7.11
N PHE A 63 13.42 -9.26 -6.82
CA PHE A 63 12.88 -8.71 -5.57
C PHE A 63 11.60 -7.89 -5.77
N LEU A 64 11.25 -7.62 -7.02
CA LEU A 64 10.13 -6.77 -7.40
C LEU A 64 9.18 -7.55 -8.30
N ASN A 65 8.04 -7.95 -7.73
CA ASN A 65 6.96 -8.53 -8.51
C ASN A 65 5.98 -7.44 -8.93
N ILE A 66 5.56 -7.49 -10.20
CA ILE A 66 4.60 -6.57 -10.81
C ILE A 66 3.55 -7.43 -11.48
N CYS A 67 2.29 -7.26 -11.09
CA CYS A 67 1.17 -8.01 -11.67
C CYS A 67 0.03 -7.07 -12.05
N PRO A 68 -0.48 -7.11 -13.30
CA PRO A 68 -1.71 -6.42 -13.63
C PRO A 68 -2.88 -6.96 -12.79
N LEU A 69 -3.83 -6.10 -12.44
CA LEU A 69 -5.00 -6.45 -11.63
C LEU A 69 -6.29 -6.37 -12.45
N THR A 70 -7.13 -7.37 -12.30
CA THR A 70 -8.57 -7.23 -12.59
C THR A 70 -9.24 -6.38 -11.51
N ASN A 71 -10.47 -5.91 -11.76
CA ASN A 71 -11.23 -5.14 -10.78
C ASN A 71 -11.46 -5.94 -9.48
N GLU A 72 -11.80 -7.22 -9.58
CA GLU A 72 -12.01 -8.10 -8.42
C GLU A 72 -10.75 -8.28 -7.59
N GLN A 73 -9.60 -8.47 -8.25
CA GLN A 73 -8.30 -8.58 -7.60
C GLN A 73 -7.89 -7.26 -6.93
N LEU A 74 -8.21 -6.13 -7.57
CA LEU A 74 -7.98 -4.80 -7.02
C LEU A 74 -8.71 -4.61 -5.69
N LEU A 75 -10.02 -4.89 -5.64
CA LEU A 75 -10.79 -4.73 -4.39
C LEU A 75 -10.26 -5.64 -3.27
N THR A 76 -9.96 -6.90 -3.62
CA THR A 76 -9.38 -7.86 -2.68
C THR A 76 -8.06 -7.34 -2.10
N LEU A 77 -7.16 -6.85 -2.97
CA LEU A 77 -5.86 -6.33 -2.54
C LEU A 77 -5.98 -5.05 -1.71
N LEU A 78 -6.90 -4.14 -2.04
CA LEU A 78 -7.15 -2.94 -1.24
C LEU A 78 -7.58 -3.29 0.20
N GLY A 79 -8.37 -4.37 0.35
CA GLY A 79 -8.68 -4.94 1.66
C GLY A 79 -7.43 -5.45 2.38
N GLU A 80 -6.61 -6.25 1.70
CA GLU A 80 -5.37 -6.82 2.27
C GLU A 80 -4.35 -5.76 2.69
N LEU A 81 -4.22 -4.65 1.95
CA LEU A 81 -3.36 -3.53 2.34
C LEU A 81 -3.83 -2.84 3.63
N GLY A 82 -5.10 -3.01 4.01
CA GLY A 82 -5.66 -2.55 5.28
C GLY A 82 -5.62 -3.56 6.41
N LYS A 83 -5.00 -4.74 6.25
CA LYS A 83 -5.04 -5.80 7.28
C LYS A 83 -4.43 -5.39 8.62
N LEU A 84 -3.44 -4.49 8.65
CA LEU A 84 -2.87 -3.94 9.90
C LEU A 84 -3.74 -2.84 10.55
N GLY A 85 -4.85 -2.49 9.92
CA GLY A 85 -5.85 -1.59 10.46
C GLY A 85 -5.41 -0.13 10.54
N LYS A 86 -6.17 0.63 11.34
CA LYS A 86 -6.00 2.08 11.55
C LYS A 86 -4.89 2.44 12.53
N GLU A 87 -4.25 1.46 13.17
CA GLU A 87 -3.24 1.70 14.22
C GLU A 87 -1.81 1.64 13.66
N TYR A 88 -1.64 1.14 12.45
CA TYR A 88 -0.33 1.00 11.83
C TYR A 88 0.03 2.17 10.89
N PRO A 89 1.03 3.01 11.21
CA PRO A 89 1.24 4.29 10.55
C PRO A 89 1.76 4.21 9.10
N PHE A 90 2.28 3.06 8.66
CA PHE A 90 2.88 2.90 7.33
C PHE A 90 1.94 2.12 6.38
N CYS A 91 0.67 2.52 6.34
CA CYS A 91 -0.30 2.03 5.37
C CYS A 91 -1.31 3.12 4.98
N GLY A 92 -1.88 3.02 3.77
CA GLY A 92 -2.88 3.99 3.30
C GLY A 92 -4.16 4.01 4.15
N THR A 93 -4.49 2.90 4.83
CA THR A 93 -5.61 2.85 5.77
C THR A 93 -5.43 3.82 6.92
N TYR A 94 -4.24 3.91 7.51
CA TYR A 94 -3.96 4.86 8.58
C TYR A 94 -4.11 6.30 8.10
N GLU A 95 -3.60 6.61 6.90
CA GLU A 95 -3.68 7.96 6.34
C GLU A 95 -5.13 8.43 6.17
N LEU A 96 -6.03 7.54 5.73
CA LEU A 96 -7.46 7.80 5.59
C LEU A 96 -8.14 8.23 6.90
N TYR A 97 -7.71 7.68 8.04
CA TYR A 97 -8.33 7.96 9.34
C TYR A 97 -7.64 9.10 10.10
N HIS A 98 -6.34 9.32 9.87
CA HIS A 98 -5.51 10.20 10.71
C HIS A 98 -4.99 11.47 9.99
N ALA A 99 -5.35 11.70 8.73
CA ALA A 99 -4.92 12.89 7.96
C ALA A 99 -3.38 13.11 8.02
N SER A 100 -2.62 12.02 7.81
CA SER A 100 -1.16 11.98 7.96
C SER A 100 -0.43 12.59 6.73
N LYS A 101 0.81 12.19 6.47
CA LYS A 101 1.65 12.66 5.34
C LYS A 101 1.05 12.39 3.95
N CYS A 102 -0.06 11.65 3.85
CA CYS A 102 -0.90 11.51 2.65
C CYS A 102 -0.11 11.05 1.41
N PHE A 103 0.57 9.90 1.48
CA PHE A 103 1.24 9.28 0.33
C PHE A 103 0.25 8.59 -0.61
N ALA A 104 -0.77 7.92 -0.07
CA ALA A 104 -1.80 7.26 -0.85
C ALA A 104 -2.75 8.30 -1.45
N GLU A 105 -3.16 8.09 -2.70
CA GLU A 105 -4.20 8.91 -3.31
C GLU A 105 -5.63 8.46 -2.95
N LEU A 106 -5.77 7.28 -2.34
CA LEU A 106 -7.05 6.79 -1.85
C LEU A 106 -7.65 7.78 -0.84
N GLY A 107 -8.88 8.23 -1.09
CA GLY A 107 -9.65 9.11 -0.21
C GLY A 107 -9.33 10.60 -0.29
N LYS A 108 -8.36 11.02 -1.13
CA LYS A 108 -8.12 12.44 -1.40
C LYS A 108 -9.22 13.04 -2.27
N ALA A 109 -9.57 14.30 -1.99
CA ALA A 109 -10.57 15.03 -2.75
C ALA A 109 -10.15 15.19 -4.22
N GLY A 110 -11.06 14.92 -5.15
CA GLY A 110 -10.81 14.98 -6.60
C GLY A 110 -10.16 13.73 -7.20
N TYR A 111 -9.81 12.73 -6.38
CA TYR A 111 -9.23 11.47 -6.86
C TYR A 111 -10.31 10.40 -7.07
N HIS A 112 -10.61 10.09 -8.34
CA HIS A 112 -11.71 9.20 -8.75
C HIS A 112 -11.24 7.87 -9.37
N TYR A 113 -10.05 7.41 -8.99
CA TYR A 113 -9.40 6.36 -9.76
C TYR A 113 -10.03 4.96 -9.58
N PRO A 114 -10.26 4.42 -8.35
CA PRO A 114 -10.76 3.06 -8.23
C PRO A 114 -12.16 2.92 -8.83
N PRO A 115 -12.50 1.81 -9.52
CA PRO A 115 -13.85 1.56 -10.04
C PRO A 115 -14.87 1.26 -8.92
N TYR A 116 -14.54 1.57 -7.66
CA TYR A 116 -15.31 1.30 -6.47
C TYR A 116 -15.49 2.57 -5.65
N PRO A 117 -16.68 2.83 -5.10
CA PRO A 117 -16.88 3.88 -4.12
C PRO A 117 -15.98 3.67 -2.89
N LEU A 118 -15.53 4.77 -2.27
CA LEU A 118 -14.71 4.72 -1.07
C LEU A 118 -15.35 3.89 0.05
N SER A 119 -16.68 3.94 0.20
CA SER A 119 -17.42 3.13 1.19
C SER A 119 -17.22 1.63 1.00
N VAL A 120 -17.18 1.15 -0.23
CA VAL A 120 -16.95 -0.28 -0.55
C VAL A 120 -15.51 -0.67 -0.21
N ILE A 121 -14.54 0.20 -0.50
CA ILE A 121 -13.13 -0.04 -0.17
C ILE A 121 -12.93 -0.06 1.35
N LEU A 122 -13.55 0.89 2.07
CA LEU A 122 -13.49 0.94 3.53
C LEU A 122 -14.11 -0.30 4.17
N GLN A 123 -15.20 -0.83 3.61
CA GLN A 123 -15.81 -2.08 4.06
C GLN A 123 -14.85 -3.26 3.88
N ALA A 124 -14.25 -3.42 2.69
CA ALA A 124 -13.29 -4.48 2.42
C ALA A 124 -12.06 -4.41 3.36
N LYS A 125 -11.60 -3.20 3.70
CA LYS A 125 -10.52 -3.00 4.68
C LYS A 125 -10.93 -3.46 6.09
N ARG A 126 -12.13 -3.08 6.56
CA ARG A 126 -12.65 -3.47 7.88
C ARG A 126 -12.75 -4.98 8.01
N GLU A 127 -13.34 -5.65 7.02
CA GLU A 127 -13.46 -7.11 7.00
C GLU A 127 -12.11 -7.82 7.15
N ARG A 128 -11.05 -7.26 6.55
CA ARG A 128 -9.68 -7.81 6.64
C ARG A 128 -8.97 -7.47 7.93
N SER A 129 -9.18 -6.28 8.49
CA SER A 129 -8.61 -5.92 9.80
C SER A 129 -9.26 -6.74 10.94
N GLU A 130 -10.57 -6.99 10.86
CA GLU A 130 -11.35 -7.71 11.89
C GLU A 130 -11.20 -9.23 11.81
N ALA A 131 -10.75 -9.78 10.67
CA ALA A 131 -10.52 -11.21 10.48
C ALA A 131 -9.41 -11.81 11.37
N GLY A 132 -8.77 -11.00 12.23
CA GLY A 132 -7.66 -11.39 13.07
C GLY A 132 -6.36 -11.39 12.27
N LEU A 133 -5.38 -10.62 12.75
CA LEU A 133 -4.02 -10.72 12.21
C LEU A 133 -3.52 -12.16 12.44
N PRO A 134 -3.02 -12.88 11.43
CA PRO A 134 -2.13 -13.99 11.72
C PRO A 134 -1.02 -13.39 12.59
N ALA A 135 -0.82 -13.94 13.79
CA ALA A 135 0.10 -13.42 14.80
C ALA A 135 1.40 -12.99 14.13
N ILE A 136 1.57 -11.68 13.95
CA ILE A 136 2.83 -11.11 13.51
C ILE A 136 3.72 -11.32 14.72
N GLY A 137 4.58 -12.34 14.64
CA GLY A 137 5.57 -12.62 15.67
C GLY A 137 6.25 -11.31 16.05
N ASN A 138 6.19 -10.99 17.35
CA ASN A 138 6.76 -9.82 17.98
C ASN A 138 8.06 -9.39 17.29
N ASP A 139 7.99 -8.28 16.56
CA ASP A 139 9.12 -7.41 16.37
C ASP A 139 8.62 -6.04 16.81
N GLU A 140 8.79 -5.81 18.12
CA GLU A 140 8.53 -4.56 18.81
C GLU A 140 9.21 -3.41 18.03
N ILE A 141 8.41 -2.48 17.53
CA ILE A 141 8.89 -1.14 17.23
C ILE A 141 8.74 -0.36 18.53
N ALA A 142 9.87 -0.21 19.25
CA ALA A 142 10.04 0.74 20.34
C ALA A 142 10.40 2.13 19.79
#